data_AF-A0A915P229-F1
#
_entry.id   AF-A0A915P229-F1
#
_cell.length_a   1.000
_cell.length_b   1.000
_cell.length_c   1.000
_cell.angle_alpha   90.00
_cell.angle_beta   90.00
_cell.angle_gamma   90.00
#
_symmetry.space_group_name_H-M   'P 1'
#
loop_
_entity.id
_entity.type
_entity.pdbx_description
1 polymer ?
#
loop_
_entity_poly.entity_id
_entity_poly.type
_entity_poly.pdbx_seq_one_letter_code
_entity_poly.pdbx_strand_id
1 'polypeptide(L)'
;MNLSEAELWQKQNNLNLKYINLTKLDNWRKNNLTKFLLIEIPKDYNGECGGFANQIWRFAVIYVWGLQLGRYPGIFNNSAWTCDSLNLPNEIEETFPVVHKIFIYFKPNQIENNTKYQINYDLNEMIKSKEKYLRILPPPQIHKLFKNVTNQIKELFLFSNKVRTIVDKYINEIFRNDSSHKLCVYTRLGDFGTTKWPRHHPSRKDFTEESTKFVFNEIK
;
A
#
# COMPACT_ATOMS: atom_id res chain seq x y z
N MET A 1 8.57 32.88 -5.29
CA MET A 1 7.53 31.91 -5.70
C MET A 1 6.79 31.45 -4.47
N ASN A 2 5.46 31.55 -4.44
CA ASN A 2 4.66 30.98 -3.36
C ASN A 2 4.49 29.49 -3.61
N LEU A 3 4.91 28.66 -2.64
CA LEU A 3 4.72 27.22 -2.68
C LEU A 3 3.23 26.87 -2.57
N SER A 4 2.80 25.80 -3.24
CA SER A 4 1.45 25.24 -3.08
C SER A 4 1.25 24.67 -1.67
N GLU A 5 -0.01 24.49 -1.24
CA GLU A 5 -0.34 23.81 0.03
C GLU A 5 0.31 22.42 0.12
N ALA A 6 0.31 21.67 -0.99
CA ALA A 6 0.91 20.34 -1.05
C ALA A 6 2.44 20.38 -0.95
N GLU A 7 3.09 21.37 -1.56
CA GLU A 7 4.54 21.56 -1.47
C GLU A 7 4.99 21.96 -0.05
N LEU A 8 4.21 22.84 0.60
CA LEU A 8 4.43 23.19 2.01
C LEU A 8 4.30 21.97 2.92
N TRP A 9 3.26 21.15 2.71
CA TRP A 9 3.04 19.92 3.46
C TRP A 9 4.17 18.89 3.25
N GLN A 10 4.66 18.72 2.02
CA GLN A 10 5.81 17.85 1.74
C GLN A 10 7.05 18.28 2.51
N LYS A 11 7.34 19.60 2.50
CA LYS A 11 8.47 20.18 3.23
C LYS A 11 8.34 19.97 4.73
N GLN A 12 7.16 20.20 5.30
CA GLN A 12 6.89 19.98 6.74
C GLN A 12 7.10 18.52 7.17
N ASN A 13 6.84 17.56 6.26
CA ASN A 13 7.00 16.14 6.53
C ASN A 13 8.38 15.57 6.13
N ASN A 14 9.32 16.42 5.71
CA ASN A 14 10.64 16.02 5.22
C ASN A 14 10.58 14.97 4.09
N LEU A 15 9.63 15.14 3.16
CA LEU A 15 9.42 14.26 2.02
C LEU A 15 10.03 14.87 0.76
N ASN A 16 10.68 14.04 -0.06
CA ASN A 16 11.26 14.44 -1.34
C ASN A 16 10.67 13.57 -2.46
N LEU A 17 9.44 13.90 -2.88
CA LEU A 17 8.73 13.14 -3.92
C LEU A 17 9.13 13.64 -5.31
N LYS A 18 9.59 12.74 -6.16
CA LYS A 18 10.03 12.96 -7.54
C LYS A 18 9.05 12.39 -8.56
N TYR A 19 8.34 11.32 -8.21
CA TYR A 19 7.47 10.57 -9.11
C TYR A 19 5.98 10.78 -8.81
N ILE A 20 5.63 11.22 -7.60
CA ILE A 20 4.26 11.59 -7.21
C ILE A 20 4.11 13.11 -7.12
N ASN A 21 3.21 13.68 -7.91
CA ASN A 21 2.84 15.09 -7.84
C ASN A 21 1.57 15.28 -7.00
N LEU A 22 1.76 15.65 -5.71
CA LEU A 22 0.64 15.84 -4.79
C LEU A 22 -0.26 17.01 -5.16
N THR A 23 0.28 18.11 -5.68
CA THR A 23 -0.53 19.25 -6.15
C THR A 23 -1.50 18.81 -7.25
N LYS A 24 -1.04 18.02 -8.23
CA LYS A 24 -1.86 17.47 -9.30
C LYS A 24 -2.95 16.54 -8.76
N LEU A 25 -2.61 15.67 -7.81
CA LEU A 25 -3.56 14.76 -7.17
C LEU A 25 -4.60 15.53 -6.35
N ASP A 26 -4.21 16.56 -5.60
CA ASP A 26 -5.13 17.39 -4.84
C ASP A 26 -6.11 18.15 -5.74
N ASN A 27 -5.62 18.71 -6.86
CA ASN A 27 -6.47 19.36 -7.85
C ASN A 27 -7.42 18.37 -8.53
N TRP A 28 -6.94 17.17 -8.85
CA TRP A 28 -7.78 16.11 -9.40
C TRP A 28 -8.87 15.74 -8.39
N ARG A 29 -8.52 15.48 -7.13
CA ARG A 29 -9.49 15.16 -6.08
C ARG A 29 -10.57 16.22 -5.90
N LYS A 30 -10.19 17.50 -5.89
CA LYS A 30 -11.11 18.63 -5.66
C LYS A 30 -12.05 18.91 -6.85
N ASN A 31 -11.82 18.31 -8.01
CA ASN A 31 -12.69 18.48 -9.17
C ASN A 31 -14.03 17.71 -8.98
N ASN A 32 -15.16 18.41 -9.15
CA ASN A 32 -16.50 17.84 -8.96
C ASN A 32 -16.83 16.66 -9.89
N LEU A 33 -16.19 16.60 -11.06
CA LEU A 33 -16.32 15.54 -12.07
C LEU A 33 -15.46 14.32 -11.76
N THR A 34 -14.64 14.36 -10.72
CA THR A 34 -13.77 13.26 -10.36
C THR A 34 -14.58 12.03 -9.99
N LYS A 35 -14.25 10.95 -10.68
CA LYS A 35 -14.71 9.61 -10.41
C LYS A 35 -13.71 8.91 -9.49
N PHE A 36 -14.18 7.94 -8.72
CA PHE A 36 -13.39 7.24 -7.72
C PHE A 36 -13.37 5.74 -7.98
N LEU A 37 -12.25 5.12 -7.63
CA LEU A 37 -12.12 3.67 -7.48
C LEU A 37 -11.89 3.38 -6.01
N LEU A 38 -12.82 2.65 -5.43
CA LEU A 38 -12.86 2.36 -4.01
C LEU A 38 -12.63 0.88 -3.80
N ILE A 39 -11.69 0.54 -2.92
CA ILE A 39 -11.60 -0.81 -2.41
C ILE A 39 -12.58 -0.98 -1.24
N GLU A 40 -13.32 -2.07 -1.28
CA GLU A 40 -14.09 -2.57 -0.16
C GLU A 40 -13.36 -3.76 0.44
N ILE A 41 -13.24 -3.78 1.76
CA ILE A 41 -12.71 -4.92 2.50
C ILE A 41 -13.91 -5.61 3.15
N PRO A 42 -14.38 -6.75 2.60
CA PRO A 42 -15.63 -7.35 3.04
C PRO A 42 -15.53 -7.86 4.47
N LYS A 43 -16.63 -7.73 5.22
CA LYS A 43 -16.78 -8.37 6.54
C LYS A 43 -16.67 -9.90 6.46
N ASP A 44 -16.99 -10.48 5.30
CA ASP A 44 -17.07 -11.92 5.07
C ASP A 44 -15.71 -12.63 5.03
N TYR A 45 -14.60 -11.87 5.08
CA TYR A 45 -13.27 -12.37 5.43
C TYR A 45 -13.08 -12.45 6.97
N ASN A 46 -14.13 -12.85 7.70
CA ASN A 46 -14.23 -12.86 9.17
C ASN A 46 -13.96 -11.50 9.87
N GLY A 47 -14.04 -10.37 9.15
CA GLY A 47 -13.61 -9.07 9.65
C GLY A 47 -12.10 -9.01 9.97
N GLU A 48 -11.32 -10.02 9.58
CA GLU A 48 -9.87 -10.06 9.78
C GLU A 48 -9.19 -9.21 8.70
N CYS A 49 -8.62 -8.10 9.13
CA CYS A 49 -7.71 -7.29 8.36
C CYS A 49 -6.52 -8.18 8.00
N GLY A 50 -6.37 -8.46 6.71
CA GLY A 50 -5.20 -9.18 6.23
C GLY A 50 -3.92 -8.51 6.74
N GLY A 51 -2.86 -9.30 6.92
CA GLY A 51 -1.58 -8.79 7.42
C GLY A 51 -1.03 -7.62 6.58
N PHE A 52 -0.16 -6.83 7.18
CA PHE A 52 0.39 -5.58 6.64
C PHE A 52 0.74 -5.60 5.14
N ALA A 53 1.41 -6.64 4.66
CA ALA A 53 1.79 -6.78 3.25
C ALA A 53 0.57 -6.83 2.30
N ASN A 54 -0.52 -7.49 2.71
CA ASN A 54 -1.75 -7.54 1.92
C ASN A 54 -2.39 -6.15 1.82
N GLN A 55 -2.30 -5.35 2.88
CA GLN A 55 -2.85 -4.00 2.89
C GLN A 55 -2.02 -3.07 2.00
N ILE A 56 -0.69 -3.08 2.13
CA ILE A 56 0.21 -2.36 1.21
C ILE A 56 -0.10 -2.74 -0.25
N TRP A 57 -0.25 -4.04 -0.52
CA TRP A 57 -0.59 -4.52 -1.85
C TRP A 57 -1.89 -3.91 -2.38
N ARG A 58 -2.96 -3.97 -1.59
CA ARG A 58 -4.29 -3.43 -1.93
C ARG A 58 -4.22 -1.94 -2.30
N PHE A 59 -3.54 -1.14 -1.49
CA PHE A 59 -3.37 0.29 -1.74
C PHE A 59 -2.57 0.53 -3.01
N ALA A 60 -1.47 -0.21 -3.20
CA ALA A 60 -0.66 -0.10 -4.42
C ALA A 60 -1.50 -0.38 -5.68
N VAL A 61 -2.32 -1.45 -5.68
CA VAL A 61 -3.16 -1.77 -6.83
C VAL A 61 -4.19 -0.68 -7.08
N ILE A 62 -4.90 -0.22 -6.05
CA ILE A 62 -5.94 0.82 -6.21
C ILE A 62 -5.36 2.13 -6.70
N TYR A 63 -4.18 2.52 -6.21
CA TYR A 63 -3.46 3.68 -6.73
C TYR A 63 -3.18 3.53 -8.23
N VAL A 64 -2.63 2.40 -8.66
CA VAL A 64 -2.26 2.17 -10.06
C VAL A 64 -3.47 2.05 -10.97
N TRP A 65 -4.45 1.23 -10.60
CA TRP A 65 -5.69 1.12 -11.35
C TRP A 65 -6.46 2.43 -11.36
N GLY A 66 -6.45 3.18 -10.27
CA GLY A 66 -7.01 4.52 -10.24
C GLY A 66 -6.41 5.41 -11.34
N LEU A 67 -5.08 5.47 -11.42
CA LEU A 67 -4.39 6.21 -12.49
C LEU A 67 -4.75 5.70 -13.89
N GLN A 68 -4.77 4.38 -14.09
CA GLN A 68 -5.06 3.77 -15.40
C GLN A 68 -6.51 4.01 -15.85
N LEU A 69 -7.45 4.00 -14.92
CA LEU A 69 -8.87 4.15 -15.18
C LEU A 69 -9.32 5.62 -15.19
N GLY A 70 -8.42 6.57 -14.88
CA GLY A 70 -8.80 7.97 -14.67
C GLY A 70 -9.76 8.13 -13.48
N ARG A 71 -9.58 7.33 -12.43
CA ARG A 71 -10.37 7.36 -11.19
C ARG A 71 -9.49 7.60 -9.98
N TYR A 72 -9.89 8.51 -9.10
CA TYR A 72 -9.13 8.83 -7.90
C TYR A 72 -9.24 7.67 -6.88
N PRO A 73 -8.13 7.24 -6.26
CA PRO A 73 -8.13 6.11 -5.34
C PRO A 73 -8.83 6.46 -4.03
N GLY A 74 -9.59 5.51 -3.49
CA GLY A 74 -10.23 5.65 -2.19
C GLY A 74 -10.56 4.31 -1.53
N ILE A 75 -11.13 4.41 -0.34
CA ILE A 75 -11.46 3.26 0.51
C ILE A 75 -12.93 3.37 0.90
N PHE A 76 -13.65 2.30 0.63
CA PHE A 76 -15.03 2.12 1.05
C PHE A 76 -15.04 1.39 2.39
N ASN A 77 -15.64 2.01 3.41
CA ASN A 77 -15.74 1.48 4.77
C ASN A 77 -14.36 1.38 5.48
N ASN A 78 -14.25 1.96 6.68
CA ASN A 78 -12.95 2.22 7.34
C ASN A 78 -12.35 1.01 8.07
N SER A 79 -13.05 -0.12 8.17
CA SER A 79 -12.56 -1.35 8.82
C SER A 79 -11.41 -2.05 8.08
N ALA A 80 -10.82 -1.38 7.10
CA ALA A 80 -9.94 -1.94 6.09
C ALA A 80 -8.46 -2.02 6.52
N TRP A 81 -7.95 -0.98 7.17
CA TRP A 81 -6.53 -0.90 7.54
C TRP A 81 -6.27 -1.34 8.97
N THR A 82 -7.07 -0.83 9.90
CA THR A 82 -6.94 -1.15 11.32
C THR A 82 -8.02 -2.15 11.69
N CYS A 83 -7.60 -3.31 12.17
CA CYS A 83 -8.49 -4.19 12.93
C CYS A 83 -8.77 -3.66 14.33
N ASP A 84 -8.23 -2.47 14.59
CA ASP A 84 -8.47 -1.74 15.80
C ASP A 84 -9.88 -1.13 15.76
N SER A 85 -10.65 -1.41 16.81
CA SER A 85 -11.98 -0.85 17.05
C SER A 85 -11.96 0.69 17.14
N LEU A 86 -10.77 1.27 17.30
CA LEU A 86 -10.52 2.69 17.44
C LEU A 86 -10.51 3.48 16.12
N ASN A 87 -10.36 2.82 14.95
CA ASN A 87 -10.50 3.47 13.63
C ASN A 87 -9.72 4.80 13.49
N LEU A 88 -8.55 4.94 14.12
CA LEU A 88 -7.82 6.21 14.09
C LEU A 88 -6.99 6.28 12.79
N PRO A 89 -7.22 7.28 11.91
CA PRO A 89 -6.42 7.51 10.69
C PRO A 89 -4.92 7.75 10.97
N ASN A 90 -4.58 7.98 12.24
CA ASN A 90 -3.27 8.38 12.71
C ASN A 90 -2.19 7.34 12.44
N GLU A 91 -2.46 6.03 12.50
CA GLU A 91 -1.41 5.02 12.30
C GLU A 91 -0.82 5.07 10.88
N ILE A 92 -1.68 5.23 9.86
CA ILE A 92 -1.23 5.37 8.46
C ILE A 92 -0.53 6.69 8.27
N GLU A 93 -1.03 7.78 8.86
CA GLU A 93 -0.37 9.08 8.78
C GLU A 93 1.03 9.03 9.39
N GLU A 94 1.15 8.42 10.58
CA GLU A 94 2.40 8.27 11.33
C GLU A 94 3.36 7.28 10.68
N THR A 95 2.88 6.33 9.88
CA THR A 95 3.72 5.32 9.21
C THR A 95 4.02 5.70 7.76
N PHE A 96 3.00 5.96 6.95
CA PHE A 96 3.02 6.25 5.52
C PHE A 96 2.25 7.53 5.18
N PRO A 97 2.80 8.71 5.49
CA PRO A 97 2.09 9.99 5.35
C PRO A 97 1.60 10.26 3.91
N VAL A 98 2.30 9.75 2.89
CA VAL A 98 1.90 9.92 1.48
C VAL A 98 0.63 9.11 1.16
N VAL A 99 0.52 7.88 1.66
CA VAL A 99 -0.73 7.09 1.55
C VAL A 99 -1.88 7.84 2.21
N HIS A 100 -1.68 8.30 3.45
CA HIS A 100 -2.71 9.04 4.19
C HIS A 100 -3.17 10.29 3.43
N LYS A 101 -2.23 11.05 2.84
CA LYS A 101 -2.54 12.26 2.08
C LYS A 101 -3.35 11.97 0.80
N ILE A 102 -3.05 10.87 0.11
CA ILE A 102 -3.65 10.56 -1.19
C ILE A 102 -5.02 9.90 -1.02
N PHE A 103 -5.15 8.91 -0.13
CA PHE A 103 -6.36 8.10 -0.04
C PHE A 103 -7.48 8.80 0.75
N ILE A 104 -8.70 8.66 0.25
CA ILE A 104 -9.91 9.19 0.91
C ILE A 104 -10.75 8.03 1.43
N TYR A 105 -11.34 8.24 2.60
CA TYR A 105 -12.23 7.30 3.24
C TYR A 105 -13.67 7.75 3.04
N PHE A 106 -14.51 6.84 2.55
CA PHE A 106 -15.93 7.08 2.38
C PHE A 106 -16.73 6.16 3.30
N LYS A 107 -17.66 6.74 4.05
CA LYS A 107 -18.68 5.99 4.79
C LYS A 107 -19.79 5.55 3.82
N PRO A 108 -20.42 4.39 4.04
CA PRO A 108 -21.46 3.86 3.15
C PRO A 108 -22.56 4.89 2.82
N ASN A 109 -23.09 5.54 3.85
CA ASN A 109 -24.16 6.54 3.74
C ASN A 109 -23.79 7.80 2.91
N GLN A 110 -22.51 8.03 2.59
CA GLN A 110 -22.08 9.18 1.79
C GLN A 110 -22.18 8.93 0.27
N ILE A 111 -22.15 7.67 -0.17
CA ILE A 111 -21.87 7.36 -1.58
C ILE A 111 -22.69 6.20 -2.17
N GLU A 112 -23.41 5.41 -1.38
CA GLU A 112 -24.14 4.21 -1.84
C GLU A 112 -24.99 4.45 -3.11
N ASN A 113 -25.77 5.52 -3.16
CA ASN A 113 -26.67 5.82 -4.29
C ASN A 113 -25.95 6.08 -5.63
N ASN A 114 -24.66 6.40 -5.63
CA ASN A 114 -23.86 6.70 -6.82
C ASN A 114 -22.73 5.68 -7.04
N THR A 115 -22.86 4.51 -6.41
CA THR A 115 -21.81 3.50 -6.42
C THR A 115 -22.25 2.25 -7.16
N LYS A 116 -21.40 1.78 -8.08
CA LYS A 116 -21.54 0.45 -8.68
C LYS A 116 -20.51 -0.48 -8.07
N TYR A 117 -20.98 -1.64 -7.61
CA TYR A 117 -20.11 -2.71 -7.15
C TYR A 117 -19.68 -3.58 -8.34
N GLN A 118 -18.38 -3.64 -8.58
CA GLN A 118 -17.78 -4.37 -9.69
C GLN A 118 -17.08 -5.62 -9.15
N ILE A 119 -17.69 -6.77 -9.39
CA ILE A 119 -17.22 -8.07 -8.89
C ILE A 119 -16.16 -8.65 -9.82
N ASN A 120 -16.33 -8.48 -11.12
CA ASN A 120 -15.41 -8.99 -12.14
C ASN A 120 -14.37 -7.91 -12.41
N TYR A 121 -13.09 -8.18 -12.14
CA TYR A 121 -11.95 -7.26 -12.35
C TYR A 121 -11.66 -6.94 -13.84
N ASP A 122 -12.70 -6.83 -14.68
CA ASP A 122 -12.60 -6.44 -16.08
C ASP A 122 -12.34 -4.93 -16.19
N LEU A 123 -11.10 -4.59 -16.50
CA LEU A 123 -10.66 -3.21 -16.68
C LEU A 123 -11.44 -2.49 -17.80
N ASN A 124 -11.82 -3.18 -18.88
CA ASN A 124 -12.55 -2.56 -19.98
C ASN A 124 -13.95 -2.10 -19.54
N GLU A 125 -14.63 -2.90 -18.71
CA GLU A 125 -15.90 -2.52 -18.12
C GLU A 125 -15.73 -1.34 -17.15
N MET A 126 -14.68 -1.38 -16.32
CA MET A 126 -14.39 -0.32 -15.34
C MET A 126 -14.07 1.04 -16.01
N ILE A 127 -13.38 1.02 -17.15
CA ILE A 127 -13.11 2.22 -17.97
C ILE A 127 -14.42 2.81 -18.51
N LYS A 128 -15.31 1.95 -19.03
CA LYS A 128 -16.58 2.38 -19.66
C LYS A 128 -17.63 2.86 -18.65
N SER A 129 -17.49 2.50 -17.38
CA SER A 129 -18.43 2.88 -16.32
C SER A 129 -18.61 4.41 -16.21
N LYS A 130 -19.87 4.84 -16.08
CA LYS A 130 -20.25 6.25 -15.94
C LYS A 130 -20.39 6.68 -14.47
N GLU A 131 -20.49 5.71 -13.58
CA GLU A 131 -20.74 5.86 -12.16
C GLU A 131 -19.59 6.62 -11.48
N LYS A 132 -19.98 7.52 -10.56
CA LYS A 132 -19.04 8.36 -9.84
C LYS A 132 -18.13 7.51 -8.96
N TYR A 133 -18.67 6.49 -8.32
CA TYR A 133 -17.90 5.58 -7.46
C TYR A 133 -17.97 4.16 -8.03
N LEU A 134 -16.81 3.55 -8.23
CA LEU A 134 -16.71 2.10 -8.43
C LEU A 134 -16.18 1.47 -7.16
N ARG A 135 -16.88 0.46 -6.64
CA ARG A 135 -16.38 -0.38 -5.55
C ARG A 135 -15.86 -1.69 -6.12
N ILE A 136 -14.71 -2.14 -5.64
CA ILE A 136 -14.16 -3.45 -5.95
C ILE A 136 -13.79 -4.22 -4.69
N LEU A 137 -13.78 -5.53 -4.82
CA LEU A 137 -13.16 -6.44 -3.85
C LEU A 137 -11.63 -6.28 -3.81
N PRO A 138 -10.95 -6.84 -2.80
CA PRO A 138 -9.50 -6.84 -2.73
C PRO A 138 -8.88 -7.50 -3.97
N PRO A 139 -8.06 -6.76 -4.75
CA PRO A 139 -7.59 -7.21 -6.04
C PRO A 139 -6.56 -8.35 -5.91
N PRO A 140 -6.39 -9.16 -6.98
CA PRO A 140 -5.43 -10.26 -7.01
C PRO A 140 -3.97 -9.79 -6.89
N GLN A 141 -3.10 -10.68 -6.42
CA GLN A 141 -1.67 -10.41 -6.22
C GLN A 141 -0.83 -10.60 -7.50
N ILE A 142 -0.94 -9.66 -8.44
CA ILE A 142 -0.25 -9.69 -9.74
C ILE A 142 1.00 -8.79 -9.72
N HIS A 143 2.19 -9.35 -9.44
CA HIS A 143 3.47 -8.60 -9.35
C HIS A 143 3.83 -7.76 -10.59
N LYS A 144 3.42 -8.19 -11.79
CA LYS A 144 3.71 -7.49 -13.05
C LYS A 144 3.03 -6.12 -13.15
N LEU A 145 2.00 -5.86 -12.35
CA LEU A 145 1.25 -4.60 -12.38
C LEU A 145 2.14 -3.38 -12.11
N PHE A 146 3.18 -3.53 -11.29
CA PHE A 146 4.00 -2.41 -10.84
C PHE A 146 5.26 -2.15 -11.67
N LYS A 147 5.50 -2.94 -12.72
CA LYS A 147 6.76 -2.89 -13.50
C LYS A 147 7.11 -1.47 -13.98
N ASN A 148 6.13 -0.69 -14.40
CA ASN A 148 6.34 0.65 -14.97
C ASN A 148 6.14 1.80 -13.96
N VAL A 149 5.70 1.49 -12.73
CA VAL A 149 5.36 2.48 -11.70
C VAL A 149 6.05 2.20 -10.37
N THR A 150 7.08 1.34 -10.38
CA THR A 150 7.78 0.89 -9.16
C THR A 150 8.27 2.06 -8.31
N ASN A 151 8.84 3.10 -8.92
CA ASN A 151 9.33 4.25 -8.16
C ASN A 151 8.20 5.11 -7.56
N GLN A 152 7.05 5.22 -8.24
CA GLN A 152 5.87 5.85 -7.66
C GLN A 152 5.35 5.04 -6.46
N ILE A 153 5.31 3.71 -6.57
CA ILE A 153 4.91 2.84 -5.46
C ILE A 153 5.87 2.96 -4.28
N LYS A 154 7.19 3.05 -4.51
CA LYS A 154 8.17 3.30 -3.45
C LYS A 154 7.91 4.64 -2.75
N GLU A 155 7.60 5.69 -3.50
CA GLU A 155 7.25 7.00 -2.94
C GLU A 155 5.94 6.99 -2.16
N LEU A 156 4.95 6.23 -2.65
CA LEU A 156 3.67 6.07 -1.98
C LEU A 156 3.86 5.52 -0.56
N PHE A 157 4.73 4.53 -0.39
CA PHE A 157 5.03 3.89 0.90
C PHE A 157 6.31 4.42 1.56
N LEU A 158 6.66 5.70 1.34
CA LEU A 158 7.73 6.31 2.12
C LEU A 158 7.35 6.40 3.59
N PHE A 159 8.24 5.88 4.45
CA PHE A 159 8.08 5.99 5.89
C PHE A 159 8.11 7.45 6.34
N SER A 160 7.35 7.77 7.37
CA SER A 160 7.41 9.07 8.04
C SER A 160 8.82 9.37 8.55
N ASN A 161 9.11 10.64 8.80
CA ASN A 161 10.42 11.03 9.33
C ASN A 161 10.76 10.34 10.67
N LYS A 162 9.75 10.16 11.53
CA LYS A 162 9.88 9.48 12.83
C LYS A 162 10.33 8.03 12.64
N VAL A 163 9.64 7.28 11.77
CA VAL A 163 9.97 5.88 11.48
C VAL A 163 11.34 5.78 10.81
N ARG A 164 11.64 6.64 9.81
CA ARG A 164 12.96 6.68 9.16
C ARG A 164 14.09 6.88 10.17
N THR A 165 13.96 7.84 11.08
CA THR A 165 14.97 8.11 12.12
C THR A 165 15.23 6.89 13.00
N ILE A 166 14.16 6.16 13.37
CA ILE A 166 14.27 4.93 14.16
C ILE A 166 14.97 3.83 13.36
N VAL A 167 14.58 3.65 12.09
CA VAL A 167 15.19 2.65 11.20
C VAL A 167 16.67 2.95 10.96
N ASP A 168 17.02 4.20 10.67
CA ASP A 168 18.41 4.64 10.45
C ASP A 168 19.27 4.40 11.69
N LYS A 169 18.73 4.66 12.88
CA LYS A 169 19.40 4.33 14.15
C LYS A 169 19.73 2.83 14.23
N TYR A 170 18.76 1.95 13.99
CA TYR A 170 18.98 0.51 14.04
C TYR A 170 19.90 -0.01 12.93
N ILE A 171 19.80 0.55 11.72
CA ILE A 171 20.74 0.23 10.63
C ILE A 171 22.17 0.56 11.07
N ASN A 172 22.40 1.73 11.67
CA ASN A 172 23.70 2.11 12.17
C ASN A 172 24.18 1.24 13.34
N GLU A 173 23.28 0.85 14.25
CA GLU A 173 23.63 -0.02 15.39
C GLU A 173 24.00 -1.45 14.95
N ILE A 174 23.25 -2.02 14.00
CA ILE A 174 23.41 -3.39 13.52
C ILE A 174 24.60 -3.48 12.56
N PHE A 175 24.74 -2.53 11.65
CA PHE A 175 25.73 -2.59 10.57
C PHE A 175 26.96 -1.73 10.82
N ARG A 176 26.94 -0.68 11.65
CA ARG A 176 28.12 0.10 12.06
C ARG A 176 29.10 0.49 10.93
N ASN A 177 28.58 0.95 9.78
CA ASN A 177 29.37 1.24 8.56
C ASN A 177 30.15 0.05 7.97
N ASP A 178 29.77 -1.18 8.33
CA ASP A 178 30.33 -2.40 7.76
C ASP A 178 29.90 -2.54 6.30
N SER A 179 30.89 -2.48 5.40
CA SER A 179 30.72 -2.60 3.96
C SER A 179 30.62 -4.05 3.46
N SER A 180 30.55 -5.04 4.35
CA SER A 180 30.42 -6.44 3.96
C SER A 180 29.06 -6.75 3.31
N HIS A 181 29.06 -7.76 2.44
CA HIS A 181 27.83 -8.29 1.84
C HIS A 181 26.91 -8.83 2.94
N LYS A 182 25.63 -8.42 2.89
CA LYS A 182 24.61 -8.84 3.86
C LYS A 182 23.61 -9.78 3.18
N LEU A 183 23.48 -10.99 3.73
CA LEU A 183 22.42 -11.92 3.35
C LEU A 183 21.26 -11.80 4.34
N CYS A 184 20.12 -11.29 3.88
CA CYS A 184 18.91 -11.19 4.68
C CYS A 184 18.02 -12.42 4.45
N VAL A 185 17.74 -13.19 5.50
CA VAL A 185 16.84 -14.34 5.44
C VAL A 185 15.60 -14.05 6.27
N TYR A 186 14.43 -14.15 5.65
CA TYR A 186 13.14 -14.02 6.32
C TYR A 186 12.48 -15.40 6.44
N THR A 187 12.31 -15.85 7.69
CA THR A 187 11.68 -17.13 8.02
C THR A 187 10.34 -16.83 8.70
N ARG A 188 9.22 -17.16 8.07
CA ARG A 188 7.88 -16.98 8.65
C ARG A 188 7.50 -18.22 9.47
N LEU A 189 7.45 -18.07 10.79
CA LEU A 189 7.25 -19.18 11.74
C LEU A 189 5.87 -19.20 12.43
N GLY A 190 5.07 -18.15 12.31
CA GLY A 190 3.82 -17.97 13.06
C GLY A 190 2.65 -18.81 12.54
N ASP A 191 1.69 -18.13 11.91
CA ASP A 191 0.40 -18.68 11.47
C ASP A 191 0.48 -19.63 10.25
N PHE A 192 1.57 -19.55 9.48
CA PHE A 192 1.78 -20.34 8.26
C PHE A 192 2.23 -21.78 8.57
N GLY A 193 1.63 -22.77 7.90
CA GLY A 193 1.96 -24.19 8.10
C GLY A 193 1.32 -24.82 9.33
N THR A 194 0.44 -24.09 10.02
CA THR A 194 -0.43 -24.65 11.07
C THR A 194 -1.54 -25.51 10.46
N THR A 195 -2.21 -26.34 11.27
CA THR A 195 -3.40 -27.11 10.87
C THR A 195 -4.53 -26.23 10.32
N LYS A 196 -4.61 -24.96 10.74
CA LYS A 196 -5.56 -23.96 10.21
C LYS A 196 -5.20 -23.51 8.79
N TRP A 197 -3.92 -23.51 8.43
CA TRP A 197 -3.40 -23.01 7.16
C TRP A 197 -2.42 -24.01 6.49
N PRO A 198 -2.84 -25.27 6.23
CA PRO A 198 -1.94 -26.37 5.87
C PRO A 198 -1.37 -26.24 4.45
N ARG A 199 -1.98 -25.41 3.59
CA ARG A 199 -1.50 -25.15 2.23
C ARG A 199 -0.24 -24.27 2.18
N HIS A 200 0.10 -23.64 3.30
CA HIS A 200 1.28 -22.80 3.40
C HIS A 200 2.42 -23.63 3.98
N HIS A 201 3.49 -23.84 3.25
CA HIS A 201 4.64 -24.56 3.78
C HIS A 201 5.36 -23.70 4.84
N PRO A 202 5.70 -24.26 6.02
CA PRO A 202 6.56 -23.56 6.96
C PRO A 202 7.90 -23.29 6.29
N SER A 203 8.48 -22.12 6.58
CA SER A 203 9.84 -21.82 6.13
C SER A 203 10.78 -22.86 6.74
N ARG A 204 11.52 -23.59 5.90
CA ARG A 204 12.42 -24.63 6.39
C ARG A 204 13.68 -23.99 6.99
N LYS A 205 14.16 -24.55 8.10
CA LYS A 205 15.35 -24.06 8.81
C LYS A 205 16.63 -24.15 7.94
N ASP A 206 16.71 -25.16 7.09
CA ASP A 206 17.81 -25.43 6.14
C ASP A 206 17.92 -24.39 5.00
N PHE A 207 16.86 -23.59 4.76
CA PHE A 207 16.88 -22.56 3.72
C PHE A 207 18.01 -21.53 3.93
N THR A 208 18.32 -21.21 5.19
CA THR A 208 19.42 -20.29 5.52
C THR A 208 20.77 -20.88 5.12
N GLU A 209 20.98 -22.18 5.36
CA GLU A 209 22.24 -22.87 5.07
C GLU A 209 22.46 -22.99 3.56
N GLU A 210 21.43 -23.38 2.81
CA GLU A 210 21.49 -23.48 1.34
C GLU A 210 21.61 -22.11 0.67
N SER A 211 20.90 -21.08 1.16
CA SER A 211 21.04 -19.71 0.66
C SER A 211 22.45 -19.18 0.89
N THR A 212 23.04 -19.48 2.05
CA THR A 212 24.41 -19.08 2.37
C THR A 212 25.40 -19.74 1.41
N LYS A 213 25.29 -21.05 1.16
CA LYS A 213 26.14 -21.78 0.20
C LYS A 213 26.04 -21.20 -1.22
N PHE A 214 24.82 -20.91 -1.70
CA PHE A 214 24.61 -20.31 -3.01
C PHE A 214 25.30 -18.96 -3.12
N VAL A 215 25.04 -18.06 -2.16
CA VAL A 215 25.60 -16.70 -2.17
C VAL A 215 27.13 -16.70 -2.07
N PHE A 216 27.73 -17.56 -1.24
CA PHE A 216 29.19 -17.69 -1.17
C PHE A 216 29.83 -18.22 -2.46
N ASN A 217 29.11 -19.03 -3.23
CA ASN A 217 29.61 -19.54 -4.51
C ASN A 217 29.48 -18.50 -5.64
N GLU A 218 28.45 -17.65 -5.59
CA GLU A 218 28.16 -16.63 -6.63
C GLU A 218 28.89 -15.29 -6.42
N ILE A 219 29.33 -14.95 -5.20
CA ILE A 219 30.06 -13.70 -4.89
C ILE A 219 31.58 -13.83 -5.16
N LYS A 220 32.05 -14.93 -5.74
CA LYS A 220 33.46 -15.11 -6.12
C LYS A 220 33.92 -14.16 -7.22
#